data_AF-A0A2U8X2P0-F1
#
_entry.id   AF-A0A2U8X2P0-F1
#
_cell.length_a   1.000
_cell.length_b   1.000
_cell.length_c   1.000
_cell.angle_alpha   90.00
_cell.angle_beta   90.00
_cell.angle_gamma   90.00
#
_symmetry.space_group_name_H-M   'P 1'
#
loop_
_entity.id
_entity.type
_entity.pdbx_description
1 polymer ?
#
loop_
_entity_poly.entity_id
_entity_poly.type
_entity_poly.pdbx_seq_one_letter_code
_entity_poly.pdbx_strand_id
1 'polypeptide(L)'
;MNNDTARYLSANNGALPDDIIVGAEGISVALYGPEEGARETNIRRIYHAVAKGDLPTFKLGGRVHARWSTILAWIEKQEARS
;
A
#
# COMPACT_ATOMS: atom_id res chain seq x y z
N MET A 1 -18.72 -11.87 -12.38
CA MET A 1 -17.65 -11.89 -11.36
C MET A 1 -16.37 -11.47 -12.08
N ASN A 2 -16.02 -10.19 -11.99
CA ASN A 2 -14.90 -9.64 -12.75
C ASN A 2 -13.62 -9.81 -11.93
N ASN A 3 -12.77 -10.73 -12.37
CA ASN A 3 -11.48 -11.07 -11.78
C ASN A 3 -10.39 -10.04 -12.14
N ASP A 4 -10.71 -8.74 -12.09
CA ASP A 4 -9.77 -7.68 -12.48
C ASP A 4 -8.85 -7.22 -11.33
N THR A 5 -9.11 -7.63 -10.09
CA THR A 5 -8.25 -7.32 -8.93
C THR A 5 -6.99 -8.19 -8.86
N ALA A 6 -6.90 -9.27 -9.63
CA ALA A 6 -5.76 -10.20 -9.58
C ALA A 6 -4.53 -9.77 -10.40
N ARG A 7 -4.61 -8.69 -11.21
CA ARG A 7 -3.49 -8.24 -12.05
C ARG A 7 -2.54 -7.24 -11.38
N TYR A 8 -2.86 -6.71 -10.19
CA TYR A 8 -2.02 -5.70 -9.53
C TYR A 8 -0.80 -6.26 -8.79
N LEU A 9 -0.64 -7.59 -8.73
CA LEU A 9 0.50 -8.24 -8.07
C LEU A 9 1.39 -8.97 -9.08
N SER A 10 1.65 -8.37 -10.25
CA SER A 10 2.70 -8.86 -11.13
C SER A 10 4.06 -8.59 -10.50
N ALA A 11 4.62 -9.63 -9.89
CA ALA A 11 5.99 -9.66 -9.43
C ALA A 11 6.94 -9.17 -10.54
N ASN A 12 7.74 -8.15 -10.21
CA ASN A 12 8.95 -7.74 -10.94
C ASN A 12 8.77 -7.22 -12.39
N ASN A 13 8.23 -6.02 -12.56
CA ASN A 13 8.56 -5.16 -13.70
C ASN A 13 8.80 -3.73 -13.22
N GLY A 14 10.05 -3.28 -13.26
CA GLY A 14 10.54 -2.01 -12.70
C GLY A 14 10.07 -0.73 -13.42
N ALA A 15 8.81 -0.69 -13.86
CA ALA A 15 8.21 0.52 -14.40
C ALA A 15 7.52 1.32 -13.28
N LEU A 16 7.78 2.63 -13.22
CA LEU A 16 7.20 3.55 -12.23
C LEU A 16 5.66 3.45 -12.08
N PRO A 17 4.86 3.20 -13.13
CA PRO A 17 3.41 3.06 -12.98
C PRO A 17 2.99 1.86 -12.12
N ASP A 18 3.71 0.74 -12.19
CA ASP A 18 3.36 -0.49 -11.46
C ASP A 18 3.85 -0.46 -10.00
N ASP A 19 4.84 0.39 -9.70
CA ASP A 19 5.36 0.56 -8.34
C ASP A 19 4.53 1.55 -7.50
N ILE A 20 3.68 2.38 -8.11
CA ILE A 20 2.88 3.40 -7.42
C ILE A 20 1.52 2.83 -7.00
N ILE A 21 1.24 2.93 -5.70
CA ILE A 21 -0.05 2.56 -5.11
C ILE A 21 -0.82 3.85 -4.76
N VAL A 22 -2.08 3.91 -5.21
CA VAL A 22 -2.90 5.12 -5.16
C VAL A 22 -3.94 5.06 -4.03
N GLY A 23 -3.87 6.01 -3.10
CA GLY A 23 -4.84 6.15 -2.01
C GLY A 23 -4.68 5.13 -0.88
N ALA A 24 -5.30 5.45 0.27
CA ALA A 24 -5.26 4.58 1.44
C ALA A 24 -5.92 3.21 1.18
N GLU A 25 -6.95 3.17 0.34
CA GLU A 25 -7.57 1.93 -0.09
C GLU A 25 -6.62 1.04 -0.89
N GLY A 26 -5.95 1.58 -1.91
CA GLY A 26 -4.98 0.80 -2.70
C GLY A 26 -3.86 0.26 -1.82
N ILE A 27 -3.36 1.08 -0.90
CA ILE A 27 -2.33 0.66 0.07
C ILE A 27 -2.86 -0.43 1.00
N SER A 28 -4.10 -0.29 1.48
CA SER A 28 -4.75 -1.30 2.30
C SER A 28 -4.89 -2.64 1.58
N VAL A 29 -5.31 -2.62 0.31
CA VAL A 29 -5.43 -3.84 -0.50
C VAL A 29 -4.06 -4.47 -0.75
N ALA A 30 -3.02 -3.67 -1.00
CA ALA A 30 -1.66 -4.17 -1.18
C ALA A 30 -1.10 -4.86 0.07
N LEU A 31 -1.39 -4.34 1.27
CA LEU A 31 -0.88 -4.87 2.53
C LEU A 31 -1.72 -5.98 3.15
N TYR A 32 -3.05 -5.90 3.04
CA TYR A 32 -3.98 -6.78 3.75
C TYR A 32 -4.83 -7.66 2.81
N GLY A 33 -4.79 -7.41 1.50
CA GLY A 33 -5.67 -8.05 0.53
C GLY A 33 -7.05 -7.40 0.42
N PRO A 34 -7.90 -7.90 -0.49
CA PRO A 34 -9.19 -7.29 -0.85
C PRO A 34 -10.37 -7.70 0.04
N GLU A 35 -10.14 -8.24 1.24
CA GLU A 35 -11.21 -8.77 2.10
C GLU A 35 -12.23 -7.69 2.50
N GLU A 36 -13.51 -7.89 2.13
CA GLU A 36 -14.57 -6.89 2.34
C GLU A 36 -14.88 -6.64 3.83
N GLY A 37 -14.86 -7.69 4.65
CA GLY A 37 -15.25 -7.60 6.08
C GLY A 37 -14.34 -6.70 6.93
N ALA A 38 -13.09 -6.49 6.51
CA ALA A 38 -12.10 -5.69 7.23
C ALA A 38 -11.70 -4.40 6.49
N ARG A 39 -12.27 -4.13 5.32
CA ARG A 39 -11.86 -3.06 4.41
C ARG A 39 -11.82 -1.68 5.07
N GLU A 40 -12.92 -1.24 5.69
CA GLU A 40 -13.01 0.07 6.36
C GLU A 40 -12.01 0.20 7.50
N THR A 41 -11.87 -0.84 8.31
CA THR A 41 -10.92 -0.87 9.43
C THR A 41 -9.48 -0.76 8.93
N ASN A 42 -9.14 -1.48 7.86
CA ASN A 42 -7.79 -1.47 7.29
C ASN A 42 -7.46 -0.13 6.63
N ILE A 43 -8.40 0.51 5.91
CA ILE A 43 -8.22 1.87 5.38
C ILE A 43 -7.95 2.88 6.49
N ARG A 44 -8.68 2.79 7.61
CA ARG A 44 -8.44 3.66 8.78
C ARG A 44 -7.07 3.43 9.40
N ARG A 45 -6.61 2.18 9.47
CA ARG A 45 -5.24 1.84 9.92
C ARG A 45 -4.19 2.50 9.02
N ILE A 46 -4.37 2.50 7.70
CA ILE A 46 -3.47 3.20 6.77
C ILE A 46 -3.46 4.70 7.04
N TYR A 47 -4.61 5.36 7.13
CA TYR A 47 -4.64 6.80 7.42
C TYR A 47 -3.99 7.15 8.76
N HIS A 48 -4.24 6.35 9.79
CA HIS A 48 -3.64 6.54 11.08
C HIS A 48 -2.11 6.36 11.03
N ALA A 49 -1.59 5.33 10.35
CA ALA A 49 -0.16 5.13 10.16
C ALA A 49 0.49 6.28 9.36
N VAL A 50 -0.16 6.74 8.28
CA VAL A 50 0.29 7.90 7.50
C VAL A 50 0.33 9.17 8.35
N ALA A 51 -0.68 9.40 9.18
CA ALA A 51 -0.74 10.57 10.06
C ALA A 51 0.37 10.57 11.12
N LYS A 52 0.79 9.37 11.58
CA LYS A 52 1.90 9.21 12.52
C LYS A 52 3.28 9.22 11.87
N GLY A 53 3.37 9.11 10.54
CA GLY A 53 4.63 8.89 9.85
C GLY A 53 5.14 7.44 9.96
N ASP A 54 4.29 6.52 10.40
CA ASP A 54 4.58 5.09 10.58
C ASP A 54 4.41 4.29 9.27
N LEU A 55 4.32 4.96 8.12
CA LEU A 55 4.24 4.32 6.81
C LEU A 55 4.87 5.23 5.74
N PRO A 56 5.80 4.75 4.91
CA PRO A 56 6.44 5.57 3.88
C PRO A 56 5.46 5.90 2.76
N THR A 57 5.02 7.16 2.73
CA THR A 57 4.05 7.67 1.75
C THR A 57 4.40 9.07 1.28
N PHE A 58 3.79 9.52 0.18
CA PHE A 58 3.89 10.88 -0.35
C PHE A 58 2.51 11.41 -0.76
N LYS A 59 2.40 12.73 -0.96
CA LYS A 59 1.16 13.41 -1.37
C LYS A 59 1.27 13.91 -2.81
N LEU A 60 0.21 13.72 -3.59
CA LEU A 60 0.08 14.27 -4.95
C LEU A 60 -1.39 14.64 -5.17
N GLY A 61 -1.66 15.91 -5.50
CA GLY A 61 -3.03 16.40 -5.72
C GLY A 61 -3.97 16.22 -4.51
N GLY A 62 -3.45 16.32 -3.28
CA GLY A 62 -4.21 16.11 -2.04
C GLY A 62 -4.43 14.62 -1.66
N ARG A 63 -4.11 13.68 -2.56
CA ARG A 63 -4.24 12.24 -2.33
C ARG A 63 -2.94 11.63 -1.83
N VAL A 64 -3.05 10.65 -0.93
CA VAL A 64 -1.89 9.86 -0.45
C VAL A 64 -1.53 8.79 -1.48
N HIS A 65 -0.24 8.59 -1.67
CA HIS A 65 0.33 7.58 -2.54
C HIS A 65 1.47 6.88 -1.80
N ALA A 66 1.78 5.66 -2.19
CA ALA A 66 2.95 4.95 -1.72
C ALA A 66 3.66 4.29 -2.89
N ARG A 67 4.91 3.89 -2.66
CA ARG A 67 5.63 3.01 -3.57
C ARG A 67 5.74 1.63 -2.95
N TRP A 68 5.36 0.59 -3.68
CA TRP A 68 5.41 -0.78 -3.19
C TRP A 68 6.83 -1.19 -2.79
N SER A 69 7.80 -0.94 -3.66
CA SER A 69 9.23 -1.18 -3.39
C SER A 69 9.74 -0.47 -2.13
N THR A 70 9.21 0.71 -1.83
CA THR A 70 9.61 1.47 -0.64
C THR A 70 8.98 0.91 0.63
N ILE A 71 7.72 0.47 0.56
CA ILE A 71 7.06 -0.23 1.66
C ILE A 71 7.82 -1.51 2.00
N LEU A 72 8.16 -2.34 1.01
CA LEU A 72 8.92 -3.58 1.22
C LEU A 72 10.27 -3.33 1.89
N ALA A 73 11.08 -2.42 1.34
CA ALA A 73 12.37 -2.08 1.93
C ALA A 73 12.25 -1.46 3.33
N TRP A 74 11.12 -0.83 3.65
CA TRP A 74 10.84 -0.30 4.98
C TRP A 74 10.47 -1.43 5.96
N ILE A 75 9.65 -2.41 5.56
CA ILE A 75 9.31 -3.60 6.36
C ILE A 75 10.58 -4.37 6.71
N GLU A 76 11.41 -4.69 5.71
CA GLU A 76 12.68 -5.42 5.91
C GLU A 76 13.58 -4.70 6.94
N LYS A 77 13.65 -3.37 6.88
CA LYS A 77 14.41 -2.57 7.86
C LYS A 77 13.81 -2.59 9.26
N GLN A 78 12.49 -2.73 9.41
CA GLN A 78 11.85 -2.88 10.71
C GLN A 78 12.15 -4.24 11.32
N GLU A 79 12.00 -5.29 10.53
CA GLU A 79 12.24 -6.68 10.93
C GLU A 79 13.70 -6.90 11.34
N ALA A 80 14.67 -6.31 10.62
CA ALA A 80 16.09 -6.41 10.95
C ALA A 80 16.51 -5.73 12.28
N ARG A 81 15.63 -4.91 12.88
CA ARG A 81 15.88 -4.26 14.18
C ARG A 81 15.22 -4.98 15.36
N SER A 82 14.43 -6.02 15.09
CA SER A 82 13.74 -6.83 16.10
C SER A 82 14.55 -8.06 16.46
#